data_AF-A0A662T431-F1
#
_entry.id   AF-A0A662T431-F1
#
_cell.length_a   1.000
_cell.length_b   1.000
_cell.length_c   1.000
_cell.angle_alpha   90.00
_cell.angle_beta   90.00
_cell.angle_gamma   90.00
#
_symmetry.space_group_name_H-M   'P 1'
#
loop_
_entity.id
_entity.type
_entity.pdbx_description
1 polymer ?
#
loop_
_entity_poly.entity_id
_entity_poly.type
_entity_poly.pdbx_seq_one_letter_code
_entity_poly.pdbx_strand_id
1 'polypeptide(L)'
;HSEADTIDKIDKDLFAKHLKFYAILLFRLCNSLIVPYDLVAVADELINHLNELKRLAENLPVNLEQLIEEAKSFKEVAIKLNACKMRVEEAYVKASDKSIVGEAARMINKALIRIVHELSHIMRTEAGRYGYDPYGYYLTGKPIPRVYIPIIKMNELDPNSTEYRLWETKLRRELNRVLDAIENSIDYGTMTLQIVGKCLV
;
A
#
# COMPACT_ATOMS: atom_id res chain seq x y z
N HIS A 1 7.65 -22.50 -20.11
CA HIS A 1 8.82 -22.38 -21.01
C HIS A 1 9.24 -23.76 -21.53
N SER A 2 8.41 -24.37 -22.36
CA SER A 2 8.77 -25.57 -23.13
C SER A 2 8.46 -25.31 -24.61
N GLU A 3 8.98 -26.15 -25.49
CA GLU A 3 8.68 -26.08 -26.93
C GLU A 3 7.19 -26.32 -27.24
N ALA A 4 6.45 -26.93 -26.30
CA ALA A 4 5.02 -27.15 -26.41
C ALA A 4 4.16 -25.92 -26.04
N ASP A 5 4.77 -24.81 -25.60
CA ASP A 5 4.11 -23.54 -25.24
C ASP A 5 3.79 -22.73 -26.51
N THR A 6 2.94 -23.29 -27.37
CA THR A 6 2.57 -22.76 -28.68
C THR A 6 1.18 -22.11 -28.66
N ILE A 7 0.91 -21.21 -29.60
CA ILE A 7 -0.33 -20.40 -29.62
C ILE A 7 -1.62 -21.24 -29.74
N ASP A 8 -1.55 -22.44 -30.29
CA ASP A 8 -2.67 -23.38 -30.35
C ASP A 8 -3.09 -23.92 -28.98
N LYS A 9 -2.25 -23.80 -27.95
CA LYS A 9 -2.58 -24.20 -26.57
C LYS A 9 -3.33 -23.12 -25.79
N ILE A 10 -3.43 -21.90 -26.32
CA ILE A 10 -4.10 -20.79 -25.66
C ILE A 10 -5.61 -20.94 -25.83
N ASP A 11 -6.34 -20.90 -24.71
CA ASP A 11 -7.78 -20.66 -24.72
C ASP A 11 -8.04 -19.22 -25.19
N LYS A 12 -8.54 -19.10 -26.43
CA LYS A 12 -8.76 -17.82 -27.09
C LYS A 12 -9.86 -16.99 -26.42
N ASP A 13 -10.88 -17.64 -25.86
CA ASP A 13 -11.98 -16.94 -25.18
C ASP A 13 -11.52 -16.40 -23.84
N LEU A 14 -10.73 -17.17 -23.09
CA LEU A 14 -10.11 -16.70 -21.85
C LEU A 14 -9.10 -15.58 -22.12
N PHE A 15 -8.27 -15.72 -23.15
CA PHE A 15 -7.32 -14.68 -23.56
C PHE A 15 -8.03 -13.38 -23.92
N ALA A 16 -9.11 -13.44 -24.71
CA ALA A 16 -9.92 -12.28 -25.05
C ALA A 16 -10.55 -11.62 -23.81
N LYS A 17 -10.97 -12.39 -22.80
CA LYS A 17 -11.46 -11.84 -21.52
C LYS A 17 -10.36 -11.07 -20.78
N HIS A 18 -9.15 -11.61 -20.71
CA HIS A 18 -8.02 -10.92 -20.08
C HIS A 18 -7.65 -9.61 -20.81
N LEU A 19 -7.62 -9.63 -22.15
CA LEU A 19 -7.36 -8.42 -22.94
C LEU A 19 -8.40 -7.32 -22.69
N LYS A 20 -9.70 -7.69 -22.63
CA LYS A 20 -10.78 -6.75 -22.28
C LYS A 20 -10.60 -6.16 -20.88
N PHE A 21 -10.23 -7.00 -19.91
CA PHE A 21 -9.94 -6.53 -18.55
C PHE A 21 -8.81 -5.50 -18.54
N TYR A 22 -7.66 -5.79 -19.15
CA TYR A 22 -6.54 -4.85 -19.22
C TYR A 22 -6.89 -3.56 -19.97
N ALA A 23 -7.64 -3.65 -21.07
CA ALA A 23 -8.10 -2.49 -21.82
C ALA A 23 -8.99 -1.58 -20.96
N ILE A 24 -9.94 -2.15 -20.21
CA ILE A 24 -10.80 -1.40 -19.30
C ILE A 24 -9.99 -0.77 -18.17
N LEU A 25 -9.04 -1.51 -17.60
CA LEU A 25 -8.17 -1.01 -16.53
C LEU A 25 -7.34 0.19 -17.00
N LEU A 26 -6.65 0.05 -18.13
CA LEU A 26 -5.86 1.12 -18.74
C LEU A 26 -6.74 2.33 -19.09
N PHE A 27 -7.90 2.09 -19.70
CA PHE A 27 -8.83 3.15 -20.04
C PHE A 27 -9.27 3.93 -18.81
N ARG A 28 -9.60 3.27 -17.70
CA ARG A 28 -9.95 3.94 -16.44
C ARG A 28 -8.77 4.73 -15.88
N LEU A 29 -7.59 4.11 -15.77
CA LEU A 29 -6.40 4.77 -15.22
C LEU A 29 -6.00 6.02 -16.02
N CYS A 30 -6.12 6.00 -17.35
CA CYS A 30 -5.74 7.12 -18.21
C CYS A 30 -6.81 8.21 -18.34
N ASN A 31 -8.08 7.92 -18.08
CA ASN A 31 -9.18 8.86 -18.32
C ASN A 31 -9.90 9.33 -17.04
N SER A 32 -9.62 8.73 -15.88
CA SER A 32 -10.18 9.23 -14.62
C SER A 32 -9.55 10.58 -14.24
N LEU A 33 -10.39 11.54 -13.83
CA LEU A 33 -9.94 12.83 -13.29
C LEU A 33 -9.03 12.63 -12.08
N ILE A 34 -9.44 11.74 -11.17
CA ILE A 34 -8.65 11.30 -10.02
C ILE A 34 -8.45 9.79 -10.11
N VAL A 35 -7.22 9.33 -9.88
CA VAL A 35 -6.87 7.91 -9.98
C VAL A 35 -7.79 7.06 -9.09
N PRO A 36 -8.29 5.91 -9.59
CA PRO A 36 -9.28 5.09 -8.89
C PRO A 36 -8.63 4.17 -7.82
N TYR A 37 -7.68 4.69 -7.04
CA TYR A 37 -7.05 3.94 -5.95
C TYR A 37 -7.96 3.87 -4.73
N ASP A 38 -8.05 2.70 -4.12
CA ASP A 38 -8.80 2.46 -2.89
C ASP A 38 -7.85 2.37 -1.69
N LEU A 39 -7.54 3.53 -1.12
CA LEU A 39 -6.65 3.59 0.04
C LEU A 39 -7.29 3.03 1.32
N VAL A 40 -8.62 2.96 1.40
CA VAL A 40 -9.30 2.37 2.56
C VAL A 40 -9.08 0.87 2.56
N ALA A 41 -9.23 0.22 1.40
CA ALA A 41 -8.91 -1.20 1.24
C ALA A 41 -7.42 -1.49 1.54
N VAL A 42 -6.50 -0.61 1.12
CA VAL A 42 -5.07 -0.75 1.45
C VAL A 42 -4.83 -0.63 2.97
N ALA A 43 -5.49 0.31 3.64
CA ALA A 43 -5.39 0.46 5.09
C ALA A 43 -5.94 -0.77 5.83
N ASP A 44 -7.05 -1.35 5.35
CA ASP A 44 -7.61 -2.59 5.91
C ASP A 44 -6.65 -3.78 5.74
N GLU A 45 -6.04 -3.93 4.56
CA GLU A 45 -5.01 -4.95 4.32
C GLU A 45 -3.81 -4.76 5.25
N LEU A 46 -3.33 -3.52 5.44
CA LEU A 46 -2.23 -3.21 6.35
C LEU A 46 -2.56 -3.59 7.80
N ILE A 47 -3.75 -3.21 8.29
CA ILE A 47 -4.22 -3.55 9.64
C ILE A 47 -4.31 -5.08 9.80
N ASN A 48 -4.81 -5.79 8.78
CA ASN A 48 -4.89 -7.25 8.81
C ASN A 48 -3.50 -7.89 8.88
N HIS A 49 -2.54 -7.42 8.08
CA HIS A 49 -1.16 -7.90 8.13
C HIS A 49 -0.51 -7.65 9.50
N LEU A 50 -0.68 -6.46 10.08
CA LEU A 50 -0.14 -6.14 11.41
C LEU A 50 -0.75 -7.03 12.51
N ASN A 51 -2.04 -7.33 12.43
CA ASN A 51 -2.70 -8.25 13.35
C ASN A 51 -2.20 -9.70 13.18
N GLU A 52 -1.91 -10.14 11.96
CA GLU A 52 -1.29 -11.44 11.71
C GLU A 52 0.12 -11.52 12.30
N LEU A 53 0.93 -10.48 12.10
CA LEU A 53 2.27 -10.40 12.67
C LEU A 53 2.25 -10.37 14.19
N LYS A 54 1.28 -9.66 14.78
CA LYS A 54 1.06 -9.67 16.24
C LYS A 54 0.80 -11.08 16.76
N ARG A 55 -0.04 -11.87 16.08
CA ARG A 55 -0.27 -13.28 16.45
C ARG A 55 1.00 -14.13 16.32
N LEU A 56 1.77 -13.94 15.25
CA LEU A 56 3.03 -14.66 15.05
C LEU A 56 4.10 -14.29 16.07
N ALA A 57 4.02 -13.10 16.67
CA ALA A 57 4.96 -12.58 17.64
C ALA A 57 4.50 -12.73 19.10
N GLU A 58 3.45 -13.52 19.39
CA GLU A 58 2.86 -13.66 20.73
C GLU A 58 3.89 -14.03 21.83
N ASN A 59 4.92 -14.81 21.48
CA ASN A 59 5.97 -15.24 22.40
C ASN A 59 7.21 -14.34 22.40
N LEU A 60 7.20 -13.23 21.65
CA LEU A 60 8.32 -12.32 21.51
C LEU A 60 8.08 -11.03 22.31
N PRO A 61 9.12 -10.39 22.87
CA PRO A 61 9.00 -9.13 23.60
C PRO A 61 8.87 -7.92 22.64
N VAL A 62 7.89 -7.96 21.75
CA VAL A 62 7.61 -6.92 20.75
C VAL A 62 6.16 -6.45 20.86
N ASN A 63 5.98 -5.13 20.83
CA ASN A 63 4.67 -4.49 20.83
C ASN A 63 4.37 -3.99 19.42
N LEU A 64 3.25 -4.45 18.85
CA LEU A 64 2.76 -4.02 17.52
C LEU A 64 1.50 -3.14 17.64
N GLU A 65 0.96 -2.96 18.85
CA GLU A 65 -0.23 -2.18 19.13
C GLU A 65 -0.11 -0.76 18.60
N GLN A 66 1.03 -0.11 18.82
CA GLN A 66 1.26 1.25 18.34
C GLN A 66 1.16 1.34 16.81
N LEU A 67 1.77 0.40 16.08
CA LEU A 67 1.69 0.37 14.61
C LEU A 67 0.26 0.12 14.12
N ILE A 68 -0.50 -0.72 14.85
CA ILE A 68 -1.91 -1.00 14.53
C ILE A 68 -2.76 0.27 14.73
N GLU A 69 -2.55 1.02 15.81
CA GLU A 69 -3.24 2.29 16.03
C GLU A 69 -2.87 3.33 14.97
N GLU A 70 -1.60 3.44 14.58
CA GLU A 70 -1.19 4.34 13.49
C GLU A 70 -1.79 3.92 12.14
N ALA A 71 -1.88 2.62 11.86
CA ALA A 71 -2.56 2.13 10.66
C ALA A 71 -4.06 2.48 10.65
N LYS A 72 -4.72 2.50 11.82
CA LYS A 72 -6.10 2.99 11.97
C LYS A 72 -6.19 4.50 11.76
N SER A 73 -5.25 5.28 12.29
CA SER A 73 -5.13 6.72 12.01
C SER A 73 -4.99 6.99 10.52
N PHE A 74 -4.16 6.20 9.81
CA PHE A 74 -4.07 6.26 8.36
C PHE A 74 -5.40 5.93 7.67
N LYS A 75 -6.13 4.91 8.12
CA LYS A 75 -7.46 4.58 7.60
C LYS A 75 -8.43 5.76 7.69
N GLU A 76 -8.44 6.48 8.82
CA GLU A 76 -9.27 7.68 8.98
C GLU A 76 -8.91 8.78 7.96
N VAL A 77 -7.61 8.97 7.68
CA VAL A 77 -7.16 9.90 6.63
C VAL A 77 -7.58 9.41 5.24
N ALA A 78 -7.48 8.11 4.96
CA ALA A 78 -7.91 7.52 3.69
C ALA A 78 -9.42 7.71 3.43
N ILE A 79 -10.25 7.54 4.47
CA ILE A 79 -11.70 7.80 4.39
C ILE A 79 -11.97 9.27 4.04
N LYS A 80 -11.29 10.20 4.71
CA LYS A 80 -11.43 11.65 4.45
C LYS A 80 -10.96 12.01 3.03
N LEU A 81 -9.86 11.42 2.56
CA LEU A 81 -9.39 11.60 1.18
C LEU A 81 -10.40 11.10 0.16
N ASN A 82 -11.03 9.94 0.40
CA ASN A 82 -12.03 9.40 -0.51
C ASN A 82 -13.26 10.32 -0.59
N ALA A 83 -13.74 10.82 0.54
CA ALA A 83 -14.81 11.82 0.56
C ALA A 83 -14.39 13.13 -0.15
N CYS A 84 -13.15 13.56 0.02
CA CYS A 84 -12.61 14.73 -0.69
C CYS A 84 -12.59 14.53 -2.21
N LYS A 85 -12.14 13.36 -2.67
CA LYS A 85 -12.16 12.97 -4.09
C LYS A 85 -13.56 13.07 -4.67
N MET A 86 -14.56 12.50 -4.01
CA MET A 86 -15.95 12.56 -4.49
C MET A 86 -16.43 14.02 -4.66
N ARG A 87 -16.15 14.88 -3.67
CA ARG A 87 -16.51 16.31 -3.76
C ARG A 87 -15.80 17.03 -4.91
N VAL A 88 -14.53 16.74 -5.16
CA VAL A 88 -13.77 17.32 -6.29
C VAL A 88 -14.35 16.84 -7.63
N GLU A 89 -14.66 15.55 -7.76
CA GLU A 89 -15.29 15.01 -8.98
C GLU A 89 -16.64 15.65 -9.24
N GLU A 90 -17.50 15.79 -8.23
CA GLU A 90 -18.79 16.48 -8.34
C GLU A 90 -18.63 17.96 -8.72
N ALA A 91 -17.69 18.67 -8.10
CA ALA A 91 -17.40 20.06 -8.41
C ALA A 91 -16.90 20.21 -9.86
N TYR A 92 -16.09 19.27 -10.35
CA TYR A 92 -15.51 19.32 -11.69
C TYR A 92 -16.58 19.18 -12.78
N VAL A 93 -17.63 18.40 -12.53
CA VAL A 93 -18.77 18.25 -13.44
C VAL A 93 -19.60 19.53 -13.49
N LYS A 94 -19.76 20.23 -12.36
CA LYS A 94 -20.60 21.43 -12.24
C LYS A 94 -19.88 22.72 -12.65
N ALA A 95 -18.56 22.76 -12.60
CA ALA A 95 -17.78 23.97 -12.80
C ALA A 95 -17.75 24.41 -14.27
N SER A 96 -18.03 25.70 -14.51
CA SER A 96 -17.84 26.36 -15.81
C SER A 96 -16.36 26.58 -16.11
N ASP A 97 -15.56 26.99 -15.11
CA ASP A 97 -14.10 27.00 -15.15
C ASP A 97 -13.53 25.86 -14.31
N LYS A 98 -12.74 25.00 -14.97
CA LYS A 98 -12.14 23.79 -14.38
C LYS A 98 -10.72 24.03 -13.85
N SER A 99 -10.20 25.24 -13.91
CA SER A 99 -8.83 25.58 -13.50
C SER A 99 -8.54 25.18 -12.04
N ILE A 100 -9.33 25.71 -11.09
CA ILE A 100 -9.18 25.49 -9.65
C ILE A 100 -9.46 24.03 -9.27
N VAL A 101 -10.60 23.48 -9.72
CA VAL A 101 -10.99 22.09 -9.41
C VAL A 101 -10.03 21.09 -10.06
N GLY A 102 -9.52 21.40 -11.25
CA GLY A 102 -8.50 20.61 -11.92
C GLY A 102 -7.16 20.59 -11.17
N GLU A 103 -6.75 21.70 -10.56
CA GLU A 103 -5.56 21.71 -9.69
C GLU A 103 -5.80 20.89 -8.42
N ALA A 104 -6.96 21.03 -7.78
CA ALA A 104 -7.33 20.19 -6.63
C ALA A 104 -7.26 18.68 -6.97
N ALA A 105 -7.80 18.27 -8.13
CA ALA A 105 -7.70 16.89 -8.61
C ALA A 105 -6.24 16.45 -8.82
N ARG A 106 -5.39 17.30 -9.41
CA ARG A 106 -3.94 17.02 -9.57
C ARG A 106 -3.24 16.84 -8.23
N MET A 107 -3.55 17.66 -7.23
CA MET A 107 -2.98 17.54 -5.90
C MET A 107 -3.38 16.21 -5.23
N ILE A 108 -4.65 15.82 -5.33
CA ILE A 108 -5.12 14.52 -4.85
C ILE A 108 -4.38 13.38 -5.56
N ASN A 109 -4.24 13.42 -6.89
CA ASN A 109 -3.52 12.39 -7.64
C ASN A 109 -2.07 12.23 -7.16
N LYS A 110 -1.35 13.34 -6.96
CA LYS A 110 0.02 13.32 -6.43
C LYS A 110 0.08 12.63 -5.06
N ALA A 111 -0.86 12.96 -4.18
CA ALA A 111 -0.94 12.37 -2.85
C ALA A 111 -1.24 10.85 -2.91
N LEU A 112 -2.24 10.45 -3.69
CA LEU A 112 -2.63 9.04 -3.84
C LEU A 112 -1.47 8.18 -4.38
N ILE A 113 -0.80 8.66 -5.43
CA ILE A 113 0.36 7.96 -6.01
C ILE A 113 1.50 7.88 -4.99
N ARG A 114 1.76 8.97 -4.26
CA ARG A 114 2.84 8.98 -3.27
C ARG A 114 2.57 8.02 -2.12
N ILE A 115 1.35 8.03 -1.57
CA ILE A 115 0.93 7.11 -0.50
C ILE A 115 1.07 5.66 -0.95
N VAL A 116 0.60 5.32 -2.17
CA VAL A 116 0.74 3.96 -2.69
C VAL A 116 2.22 3.55 -2.81
N HIS A 117 3.11 4.44 -3.24
CA HIS A 117 4.54 4.13 -3.28
C HIS A 117 5.16 3.94 -1.88
N GLU A 118 4.77 4.75 -0.89
CA GLU A 118 5.24 4.58 0.49
C GLU A 118 4.72 3.27 1.11
N LEU A 119 3.48 2.87 0.85
CA LEU A 119 2.95 1.63 1.43
C LEU A 119 3.39 0.37 0.66
N SER A 120 3.56 0.45 -0.66
CA SER A 120 3.92 -0.71 -1.48
C SER A 120 5.28 -1.29 -1.10
N HIS A 121 6.26 -0.43 -0.78
CA HIS A 121 7.61 -0.90 -0.46
C HIS A 121 7.73 -1.57 0.92
N ILE A 122 6.76 -1.39 1.82
CA ILE A 122 6.71 -2.14 3.08
C ILE A 122 5.81 -3.37 2.95
N MET A 123 4.71 -3.30 2.18
CA MET A 123 3.70 -4.36 2.14
C MET A 123 4.00 -5.45 1.12
N ARG A 124 4.72 -5.15 0.04
CA ARG A 124 4.80 -6.03 -1.15
C ARG A 124 6.18 -6.60 -1.42
N THR A 125 7.21 -6.14 -0.71
CA THR A 125 8.60 -6.48 -1.06
C THR A 125 9.46 -6.84 0.15
N GLU A 126 10.34 -7.83 -0.02
CA GLU A 126 11.42 -8.10 0.91
C GLU A 126 12.66 -7.29 0.56
N ALA A 127 12.95 -7.06 -0.72
CA ALA A 127 14.09 -6.28 -1.18
C ALA A 127 14.02 -4.80 -0.75
N GLY A 128 12.82 -4.24 -0.54
CA GLY A 128 12.60 -2.86 -0.09
C GLY A 128 12.62 -1.84 -1.23
N ARG A 129 12.64 -0.55 -0.89
CA ARG A 129 12.37 0.58 -1.84
C ARG A 129 13.19 0.59 -3.13
N TYR A 130 14.45 0.17 -3.08
CA TYR A 130 15.39 0.25 -4.22
C TYR A 130 15.82 -1.12 -4.73
N GLY A 131 15.25 -2.19 -4.18
CA GLY A 131 15.56 -3.56 -4.57
C GLY A 131 14.50 -4.15 -5.50
N TYR A 132 14.71 -5.41 -5.89
CA TYR A 132 13.75 -6.17 -6.66
C TYR A 132 13.66 -7.59 -6.08
N ASP A 133 12.44 -8.05 -5.82
CA ASP A 133 12.20 -9.44 -5.47
C ASP A 133 12.10 -10.31 -6.73
N PRO A 134 12.72 -11.50 -6.76
CA PRO A 134 12.57 -12.42 -7.88
C PRO A 134 11.11 -12.74 -8.19
N TYR A 135 10.81 -13.02 -9.46
CA TYR A 135 9.47 -13.45 -9.85
C TYR A 135 9.06 -14.73 -9.08
N GLY A 136 7.84 -14.73 -8.53
CA GLY A 136 7.32 -15.85 -7.75
C GLY A 136 7.97 -16.02 -6.37
N TYR A 137 8.67 -15.00 -5.86
CA TYR A 137 9.31 -15.08 -4.56
C TYR A 137 8.27 -15.21 -3.44
N TYR A 138 8.25 -16.36 -2.75
CA TYR A 138 7.18 -16.71 -1.82
C TYR A 138 6.98 -15.72 -0.66
N LEU A 139 8.03 -14.96 -0.29
CA LEU A 139 7.95 -13.98 0.78
C LEU A 139 7.07 -12.78 0.42
N THR A 140 6.87 -12.45 -0.87
CA THR A 140 6.01 -11.33 -1.27
C THR A 140 4.53 -11.56 -0.96
N GLY A 141 4.14 -12.81 -0.66
CA GLY A 141 2.80 -13.18 -0.21
C GLY A 141 2.64 -13.24 1.32
N LYS A 142 3.68 -12.89 2.10
CA LYS A 142 3.63 -12.87 3.56
C LYS A 142 3.21 -11.50 4.10
N PRO A 143 2.59 -11.43 5.29
CA PRO A 143 2.22 -10.15 5.89
C PRO A 143 3.47 -9.30 6.16
N ILE A 144 3.61 -8.14 5.51
CA ILE A 144 4.79 -7.24 5.58
C ILE A 144 6.11 -8.05 5.58
N PRO A 145 6.59 -8.49 4.41
CA PRO A 145 7.63 -9.52 4.28
C PRO A 145 8.88 -9.26 5.15
N ARG A 146 9.32 -8.01 5.23
CA ARG A 146 10.49 -7.58 6.01
C ARG A 146 10.32 -7.74 7.52
N VAL A 147 9.10 -7.61 8.05
CA VAL A 147 8.78 -7.81 9.48
C VAL A 147 8.48 -9.28 9.78
N TYR A 148 7.88 -10.00 8.83
CA TYR A 148 7.62 -11.43 8.95
C TYR A 148 8.90 -12.25 9.20
N ILE A 149 9.95 -12.01 8.41
CA ILE A 149 11.20 -12.78 8.48
C ILE A 149 11.85 -12.76 9.89
N PRO A 150 12.12 -11.59 10.51
CA PRO A 150 12.72 -11.56 11.83
C PRO A 150 11.84 -12.19 12.91
N ILE A 151 10.51 -12.07 12.84
CA ILE A 151 9.60 -12.73 13.79
C ILE A 151 9.75 -14.25 13.72
N ILE A 152 9.68 -14.83 12.51
CA ILE A 152 9.86 -16.28 12.34
C ILE A 152 11.23 -16.73 12.83
N LYS A 153 12.29 -15.99 12.51
CA LYS A 153 13.65 -16.33 12.93
C LYS A 153 13.82 -16.27 14.45
N MET A 154 13.29 -15.24 15.10
CA MET A 154 13.39 -15.11 16.55
C MET A 154 12.62 -16.22 17.28
N ASN A 155 11.50 -16.68 16.76
CA ASN A 155 10.74 -17.81 17.33
C ASN A 155 11.51 -19.15 17.28
N GLU A 156 12.51 -19.29 16.41
CA GLU A 156 13.33 -20.51 16.25
C GLU A 156 14.60 -20.50 17.13
N LEU A 157 14.95 -19.36 17.74
CA LEU A 157 16.24 -19.13 18.37
C LEU A 157 16.15 -19.07 19.91
N ASP A 158 17.25 -19.43 20.58
CA ASP A 158 17.41 -19.18 22.02
C ASP A 158 17.46 -17.66 22.27
N PRO A 159 16.58 -17.09 23.12
CA PRO A 159 16.58 -15.67 23.48
C PRO A 159 17.92 -15.15 24.03
N ASN A 160 18.77 -16.03 24.58
CA ASN A 160 20.09 -15.66 25.09
C ASN A 160 21.20 -15.68 24.03
N SER A 161 20.91 -16.19 22.84
CA SER A 161 21.89 -16.31 21.76
C SER A 161 22.27 -14.96 21.15
N THR A 162 23.49 -14.85 20.64
CA THR A 162 23.93 -13.67 19.87
C THR A 162 23.09 -13.48 18.62
N GLU A 163 22.69 -14.56 17.95
CA GLU A 163 21.89 -14.50 16.72
C GLU A 163 20.51 -13.90 16.97
N TYR A 164 19.85 -14.25 18.09
CA TYR A 164 18.57 -13.66 18.48
C TYR A 164 18.66 -12.13 18.57
N ARG A 165 19.72 -11.60 19.20
CA ARG A 165 19.93 -10.15 19.36
C ARG A 165 20.15 -9.43 18.01
N LEU A 166 20.76 -10.10 17.03
CA LEU A 166 20.92 -9.57 15.68
C LEU A 166 19.55 -9.45 14.99
N TRP A 167 18.71 -10.47 15.11
CA TRP A 167 17.35 -10.45 14.56
C TRP A 167 16.44 -9.46 15.27
N GLU A 168 16.56 -9.30 16.59
CA GLU A 168 15.85 -8.26 17.34
C GLU A 168 16.20 -6.85 16.84
N THR A 169 17.49 -6.58 16.60
CA THR A 169 17.95 -5.32 16.03
C THR A 169 17.39 -5.10 14.62
N LYS A 170 17.32 -6.16 13.81
CA LYS A 170 16.70 -6.10 12.48
C LYS A 170 15.20 -5.84 12.60
N LEU A 171 14.48 -6.56 13.46
CA LEU A 171 13.04 -6.38 13.71
C LEU A 171 12.72 -4.93 14.03
N ARG A 172 13.43 -4.34 14.99
CA ARG A 172 13.25 -2.94 15.39
C ARG A 172 13.35 -1.99 14.20
N ARG A 173 14.34 -2.20 13.32
CA ARG A 173 14.56 -1.38 12.14
C ARG A 173 13.42 -1.52 11.12
N GLU A 174 12.94 -2.75 10.91
CA GLU A 174 11.82 -2.97 9.98
C GLU A 174 10.50 -2.40 10.53
N LEU A 175 10.26 -2.47 11.84
CA LEU A 175 9.11 -1.82 12.48
C LEU A 175 9.17 -0.30 12.34
N ASN A 176 10.34 0.32 12.55
CA ASN A 176 10.50 1.75 12.33
C ASN A 176 10.22 2.15 10.88
N ARG A 177 10.65 1.35 9.90
CA ARG A 177 10.32 1.63 8.48
C ARG A 177 8.83 1.55 8.20
N VAL A 178 8.12 0.62 8.83
CA VAL A 178 6.66 0.53 8.71
C VAL A 178 6.01 1.77 9.31
N LEU A 179 6.44 2.17 10.51
CA LEU A 179 5.95 3.38 11.16
C LEU A 179 6.20 4.62 10.29
N ASP A 180 7.43 4.82 9.81
CA ASP A 180 7.79 5.94 8.93
C ASP A 180 6.89 5.96 7.67
N ALA A 181 6.64 4.81 7.05
CA ALA A 181 5.77 4.73 5.87
C ALA A 181 4.31 5.11 6.17
N ILE A 182 3.80 4.72 7.35
CA ILE A 182 2.44 5.06 7.80
C ILE A 182 2.35 6.56 8.10
N GLU A 183 3.27 7.11 8.89
CA GLU A 183 3.30 8.52 9.26
C GLU A 183 3.45 9.42 8.03
N ASN A 184 4.37 9.10 7.12
CA ASN A 184 4.50 9.81 5.85
C ASN A 184 3.19 9.78 5.03
N SER A 185 2.49 8.65 5.04
CA SER A 185 1.20 8.51 4.33
C SER A 185 0.10 9.36 4.97
N ILE A 186 0.05 9.43 6.29
CA ILE A 186 -0.83 10.32 7.06
C ILE A 186 -0.53 11.78 6.73
N ASP A 187 0.74 12.17 6.72
CA ASP A 187 1.18 13.54 6.42
C ASP A 187 0.79 13.96 5.02
N TYR A 188 1.11 13.14 4.00
CA TYR A 188 0.72 13.43 2.62
C TYR A 188 -0.80 13.58 2.48
N GLY A 189 -1.58 12.71 3.13
CA GLY A 189 -3.03 12.79 3.09
C GLY A 189 -3.57 14.04 3.79
N THR A 190 -3.07 14.34 4.99
CA THR A 190 -3.52 15.47 5.80
C THR A 190 -3.16 16.81 5.15
N MET A 191 -1.93 16.97 4.67
CA MET A 191 -1.51 18.17 3.93
C MET A 191 -2.37 18.40 2.70
N THR A 192 -2.67 17.32 1.95
CA THR A 192 -3.52 17.40 0.75
C THR A 192 -4.94 17.82 1.11
N LEU A 193 -5.53 17.23 2.16
CA LEU A 193 -6.86 17.60 2.65
C LEU A 193 -6.92 19.08 3.07
N GLN A 194 -5.90 19.59 3.74
CA GLN A 194 -5.82 20.99 4.15
C GLN A 194 -5.72 21.94 2.96
N ILE A 195 -4.91 21.62 1.95
CA ILE A 195 -4.73 22.50 0.79
C ILE A 195 -5.98 22.46 -0.10
N VAL A 196 -6.47 21.28 -0.45
CA VAL A 196 -7.67 21.13 -1.29
C VAL A 196 -8.90 21.71 -0.60
N GLY A 197 -9.02 21.53 0.73
CA GLY A 197 -10.08 22.14 1.52
C GLY A 197 -10.13 23.66 1.40
N LYS A 198 -8.98 24.33 1.26
CA LYS A 198 -8.92 25.79 1.02
C LYS A 198 -9.26 26.18 -0.42
N CYS A 199 -9.05 25.29 -1.39
CA CYS A 199 -9.34 25.56 -2.81
C CYS A 199 -10.81 25.37 -3.20
N LEU A 200 -11.60 24.68 -2.37
CA LEU A 200 -13.02 24.38 -2.62
C LEU A 200 -14.00 25.23 -1.78
N VAL A 201 -13.49 26.12 -0.92
CA VAL A 201 -14.26 27.14 -0.19
C VAL A 201 -14.28 28.41 -1.02
#